data_AF-A0A0G4EGS6-F1
#
_entry.id   AF-A0A0G4EGS6-F1
#
_cell.length_a   1.000
_cell.length_b   1.000
_cell.length_c   1.000
_cell.angle_alpha   90.00
_cell.angle_beta   90.00
_cell.angle_gamma   90.00
#
_symmetry.space_group_name_H-M   'P 1'
#
loop_
_entity.id
_entity.type
_entity.pdbx_description
1 polymer ?
#
loop_
_entity_poly.entity_id
_entity_poly.type
_entity_poly.pdbx_seq_one_letter_code
_entity_poly.pdbx_strand_id
1 'polypeptide(L)'
;MASTFAAIEEKQTAQYQLLRVPVLNEYLTMPHHERLPPPFNLIGQARDMRLKVHPSHVTMICVCAAVVVSEPLRYLASLISGQQSALCRIAFCLMKVLYFTIDALLCAVAFTPAFIYKALEAFPRAIRQGYLAALSVALVILLMPVLLLYQYARRGLSFFSFEATESDNSEMADKRRKARIFLRDSIDKWIEAADQHDSSVPDVMAALESMDRRHAARHSQIEKRLTELEAYIKAKLK
;
A
#
# COMPACT_ATOMS: atom_id res chain seq x y z
N MET A 1 24.28 21.34 15.85
CA MET A 1 23.62 20.97 14.58
C MET A 1 22.62 19.81 14.69
N ALA A 2 22.66 18.95 15.73
CA ALA A 2 21.68 17.86 15.89
C ALA A 2 20.23 18.32 16.22
N SER A 3 20.06 19.49 16.84
CA SER A 3 18.75 20.02 17.27
C SER A 3 17.88 20.56 16.12
N THR A 4 18.48 21.06 15.04
CA THR A 4 17.72 21.58 13.89
C THR A 4 17.20 20.48 12.98
N PHE A 5 17.91 19.35 12.87
CA PHE A 5 17.48 18.20 12.05
C PHE A 5 16.24 17.52 12.63
N ALA A 6 16.21 17.27 13.95
CA ALA A 6 15.05 16.66 14.60
C ALA A 6 13.78 17.51 14.48
N ALA A 7 13.91 18.84 14.62
CA ALA A 7 12.77 19.76 14.46
C ALA A 7 12.25 19.85 13.01
N ILE A 8 13.13 19.69 12.01
CA ILE A 8 12.73 19.61 10.60
C ILE A 8 12.02 18.28 10.31
N GLU A 9 12.53 17.18 10.87
CA GLU A 9 11.93 15.85 10.73
C GLU A 9 10.53 15.79 11.38
N GLU A 10 10.36 16.40 12.55
CA GLU A 10 9.07 16.52 13.25
C GLU A 10 8.06 17.36 12.45
N LYS A 11 8.47 18.52 11.92
CA LYS A 11 7.60 19.37 11.07
C LYS A 11 7.23 18.70 9.76
N GLN A 12 8.17 18.01 9.11
CA GLN A 12 7.88 17.25 7.90
C GLN A 12 6.93 16.09 8.19
N THR A 13 7.07 15.41 9.32
CA THR A 13 6.16 14.32 9.73
C THR A 13 4.74 14.83 9.97
N ALA A 14 4.57 16.00 10.59
CA ALA A 14 3.26 16.62 10.81
C ALA A 14 2.59 17.07 9.50
N GLN A 15 3.33 17.73 8.60
CA GLN A 15 2.83 18.10 7.27
C GLN A 15 2.50 16.85 6.42
N TYR A 16 3.28 15.78 6.59
CA TYR A 16 3.05 14.50 5.94
C TYR A 16 1.78 13.81 6.41
N GLN A 17 1.50 13.85 7.71
CA GLN A 17 0.25 13.34 8.29
C GLN A 17 -0.97 14.14 7.78
N LEU A 18 -0.83 15.47 7.69
CA LEU A 18 -1.89 16.36 7.19
C LEU A 18 -2.22 16.17 5.70
N LEU A 19 -1.25 15.86 4.84
CA LEU A 19 -1.51 15.55 3.42
C LEU A 19 -2.00 14.12 3.20
N ARG A 20 -1.64 13.20 4.11
CA ARG A 20 -2.01 11.79 4.01
C ARG A 20 -3.49 11.58 4.31
N VAL A 21 -4.07 12.28 5.29
CA VAL A 21 -5.47 12.09 5.69
C VAL A 21 -6.47 12.44 4.56
N PRO A 22 -6.40 13.60 3.87
CA PRO A 22 -7.32 13.95 2.79
C PRO A 22 -7.17 13.02 1.58
N VAL A 23 -5.93 12.74 1.16
CA VAL A 23 -5.66 11.86 0.01
C VAL A 23 -6.11 10.43 0.28
N LEU A 24 -5.90 9.94 1.50
CA LEU A 24 -6.37 8.61 1.90
C LEU A 24 -7.89 8.59 2.02
N ASN A 25 -8.52 9.65 2.53
CA ASN A 25 -9.98 9.76 2.63
C ASN A 25 -10.63 9.78 1.24
N GLU A 26 -10.12 10.61 0.33
CA GLU A 26 -10.56 10.70 -1.08
C GLU A 26 -10.43 9.33 -1.78
N TYR A 27 -9.29 8.66 -1.59
CA TYR A 27 -9.06 7.31 -2.10
C TYR A 27 -10.00 6.24 -1.49
N LEU A 28 -10.28 6.33 -0.19
CA LEU A 28 -11.20 5.43 0.51
C LEU A 28 -12.68 5.67 0.15
N THR A 29 -13.01 6.86 -0.37
CA THR A 29 -14.35 7.16 -0.90
C THR A 29 -14.54 6.77 -2.37
N MET A 30 -13.48 6.57 -3.15
CA MET A 30 -13.60 6.13 -4.55
C MET A 30 -14.25 4.74 -4.68
N PRO A 31 -15.03 4.47 -5.74
CA PRO A 31 -15.53 3.12 -6.05
C PRO A 31 -14.40 2.10 -6.22
N HIS A 32 -14.57 0.86 -5.74
CA HIS A 32 -13.51 -0.17 -5.77
C HIS A 32 -12.93 -0.49 -7.16
N HIS A 33 -13.70 -0.29 -8.23
CA HIS A 33 -13.24 -0.51 -9.60
C HIS A 33 -12.45 0.67 -10.18
N GLU A 34 -12.56 1.84 -9.55
CA GLU A 34 -11.80 3.06 -9.86
C GLU A 34 -10.57 3.21 -8.95
N ARG A 35 -10.55 2.51 -7.81
CA ARG A 35 -9.38 2.44 -6.92
C ARG A 35 -8.24 1.72 -7.63
N LEU A 36 -7.28 2.49 -8.11
CA LEU A 36 -5.95 1.98 -8.44
C LEU A 36 -5.33 1.38 -7.18
N PRO A 37 -4.59 0.25 -7.24
CA PRO A 37 -3.90 -0.26 -6.06
C PRO A 37 -3.06 0.88 -5.45
N PRO A 38 -3.08 1.06 -4.12
CA PRO A 38 -2.47 2.23 -3.53
C PRO A 38 -0.99 2.28 -3.93
N PRO A 39 -0.43 3.44 -4.35
CA PRO A 39 1.01 3.58 -4.62
C PRO A 39 1.87 3.32 -3.36
N PHE A 40 1.22 3.11 -2.20
CA PHE A 40 1.82 2.79 -0.91
C PHE A 40 2.40 1.37 -0.80
N ASN A 41 2.45 0.57 -1.87
CA ASN A 41 3.11 -0.72 -1.82
C ASN A 41 4.62 -0.57 -1.53
N LEU A 42 5.24 0.53 -1.97
CA LEU A 42 6.58 0.94 -1.55
C LEU A 42 6.69 1.19 -0.04
N ILE A 43 5.68 1.76 0.62
CA ILE A 43 5.69 1.99 2.08
C ILE A 43 5.58 0.66 2.83
N GLY A 44 4.74 -0.26 2.34
CA GLY A 44 4.64 -1.61 2.88
C GLY A 44 5.95 -2.39 2.73
N GLN A 45 6.54 -2.39 1.53
CA GLN A 45 7.83 -3.06 1.28
C GLN A 45 9.00 -2.39 2.03
N ALA A 46 8.98 -1.06 2.17
CA ALA A 46 9.94 -0.34 2.98
C ALA A 46 9.83 -0.71 4.46
N ARG A 47 8.64 -1.05 4.99
CA ARG A 47 8.51 -1.54 6.37
C ARG A 47 9.22 -2.87 6.60
N ASP A 48 9.16 -3.80 5.65
CA ASP A 48 9.92 -5.06 5.73
C ASP A 48 11.44 -4.85 5.57
N MET A 49 11.85 -3.86 4.76
CA MET A 49 13.27 -3.53 4.59
C MET A 49 13.86 -2.58 5.64
N ARG A 50 13.04 -1.92 6.46
CA ARG A 50 13.44 -1.00 7.55
C ARG A 50 14.35 -1.63 8.60
N LEU A 51 14.42 -2.96 8.65
CA LEU A 51 15.34 -3.68 9.54
C LEU A 51 16.82 -3.55 9.13
N LYS A 52 17.16 -3.00 7.94
CA LYS A 52 18.54 -3.02 7.41
C LYS A 52 19.07 -1.69 6.85
N VAL A 53 18.23 -0.68 6.63
CA VAL A 53 18.65 0.59 5.98
C VAL A 53 18.13 1.78 6.78
N HIS A 54 18.93 2.84 6.89
CA HIS A 54 18.58 4.04 7.65
C HIS A 54 17.30 4.68 7.06
N PRO A 55 16.27 4.95 7.89
CA PRO A 55 14.91 5.26 7.42
C PRO A 55 14.79 6.57 6.63
N SER A 56 15.67 7.54 6.88
CA SER A 56 15.61 8.92 6.35
C SER A 56 15.77 9.04 4.83
N HIS A 57 16.60 8.20 4.19
CA HIS A 57 16.84 8.29 2.75
C HIS A 57 15.74 7.62 1.91
N VAL A 58 15.13 6.55 2.45
CA VAL A 58 14.09 5.80 1.76
C VAL A 58 12.77 6.57 1.77
N THR A 59 12.44 7.26 2.86
CA THR A 59 11.23 8.07 2.95
C THR A 59 11.24 9.23 1.95
N MET A 60 12.34 9.98 1.81
CA MET A 60 12.36 11.15 0.91
C MET A 60 12.13 10.77 -0.56
N ILE A 61 12.79 9.72 -1.04
CA ILE A 61 12.67 9.25 -2.44
C ILE A 61 11.24 8.76 -2.73
N CYS A 62 10.63 8.01 -1.80
CA CYS A 62 9.25 7.54 -1.95
C CYS A 62 8.23 8.69 -1.97
N VAL A 63 8.46 9.78 -1.22
CA VAL A 63 7.55 10.93 -1.20
C VAL A 63 7.63 11.73 -2.49
N CYS A 64 8.84 12.02 -3.00
CA CYS A 64 9.00 12.70 -4.27
C CYS A 64 8.35 11.91 -5.42
N ALA A 65 8.51 10.59 -5.42
CA ALA A 65 7.83 9.72 -6.37
C ALA A 65 6.31 9.79 -6.25
N ALA A 66 5.75 9.69 -5.04
CA ALA A 66 4.31 9.74 -4.84
C ALA A 66 3.71 11.07 -5.32
N VAL A 67 4.39 12.20 -5.06
CA VAL A 67 3.94 13.52 -5.49
C VAL A 67 3.94 13.64 -7.01
N VAL A 68 5.06 13.30 -7.68
CA VAL A 68 5.20 13.39 -9.14
C VAL A 68 4.17 12.51 -9.87
N VAL A 69 3.80 11.37 -9.28
CA VAL A 69 2.89 10.41 -9.88
C VAL A 69 1.42 10.77 -9.61
N SER A 70 1.12 11.56 -8.56
CA SER A 70 -0.26 11.84 -8.10
C SER A 70 -1.08 12.83 -8.95
N GLU A 71 -0.46 13.81 -9.59
CA GLU A 71 -1.17 14.76 -10.45
C GLU A 71 -1.69 14.15 -11.76
N PRO A 72 -0.87 13.44 -12.56
CA PRO A 72 -1.37 12.79 -13.77
C PRO A 72 -2.43 11.73 -13.46
N LEU A 73 -2.38 11.12 -12.27
CA LEU A 73 -3.40 10.20 -11.76
C LEU A 73 -4.77 10.87 -11.61
N ARG A 74 -4.84 12.04 -10.99
CA ARG A 74 -6.10 12.79 -10.82
C ARG A 74 -6.69 13.21 -12.16
N TYR A 75 -5.84 13.75 -13.03
CA TYR A 75 -6.27 14.18 -14.36
C TYR A 75 -6.87 13.00 -15.15
N LEU A 76 -6.22 11.84 -15.09
CA LEU A 76 -6.69 10.67 -15.80
C LEU A 76 -7.94 10.02 -15.18
N ALA A 77 -8.03 9.96 -13.86
CA ALA A 77 -9.24 9.47 -13.17
C ALA A 77 -10.47 10.31 -13.57
N SER A 78 -10.29 11.63 -13.68
CA SER A 78 -11.36 12.52 -14.14
C SER A 78 -11.78 12.24 -15.60
N LEU A 79 -10.81 11.92 -16.47
CA LEU A 79 -11.05 11.57 -17.87
C LEU A 79 -11.81 10.24 -18.03
N ILE A 80 -11.59 9.30 -17.12
CA ILE A 80 -12.16 7.94 -17.14
C ILE A 80 -13.59 7.91 -16.58
N SER A 81 -13.92 8.79 -15.62
CA SER A 81 -15.22 8.76 -14.91
C SER A 81 -16.46 8.95 -15.81
N GLY A 82 -16.30 9.40 -17.05
CA GLY A 82 -17.40 9.68 -17.97
C GLY A 82 -17.72 8.62 -19.04
N GLN A 83 -16.86 7.60 -19.28
CA GLN A 83 -17.06 6.70 -20.43
C GLN A 83 -16.79 5.22 -20.12
N GLN A 84 -17.82 4.37 -20.23
CA GLN A 84 -17.72 2.90 -20.17
C GLN A 84 -17.28 2.26 -21.50
N SER A 85 -16.45 2.94 -22.30
CA SER A 85 -16.00 2.39 -23.58
C SER A 85 -14.92 1.32 -23.39
N ALA A 86 -14.83 0.35 -24.31
CA ALA A 86 -13.76 -0.65 -24.31
C ALA A 86 -12.36 0.01 -24.36
N LEU A 87 -12.25 1.16 -25.03
CA LEU A 87 -11.04 1.97 -25.06
C LEU A 87 -10.65 2.49 -23.67
N CYS A 88 -11.63 2.86 -22.84
CA CYS A 88 -11.38 3.29 -21.47
C CYS A 88 -10.81 2.14 -20.60
N ARG A 89 -11.29 0.91 -20.78
CA ARG A 89 -10.72 -0.28 -20.11
C ARG A 89 -9.29 -0.55 -20.56
N ILE A 90 -9.00 -0.44 -21.86
CA ILE A 90 -7.64 -0.61 -22.39
C ILE A 90 -6.72 0.47 -21.84
N ALA A 91 -7.14 1.74 -21.84
CA ALA A 91 -6.39 2.85 -21.29
C ALA A 91 -6.11 2.66 -19.79
N PHE A 92 -7.11 2.24 -19.01
CA PHE A 92 -6.95 1.91 -17.60
C PHE A 92 -5.93 0.78 -17.37
N CYS A 93 -6.01 -0.31 -18.16
CA CYS A 93 -5.04 -1.39 -18.10
C CYS A 93 -3.62 -0.93 -18.42
N LEU A 94 -3.43 -0.15 -19.49
CA LEU A 94 -2.15 0.41 -19.88
C LEU A 94 -1.56 1.28 -18.76
N MET A 95 -2.39 2.10 -18.14
CA MET A 95 -1.96 2.96 -17.04
C MET A 95 -1.56 2.14 -15.82
N LYS A 96 -2.31 1.10 -15.47
CA LYS A 96 -1.94 0.19 -14.38
C LYS A 96 -0.58 -0.47 -14.65
N VAL A 97 -0.29 -0.88 -15.89
CA VAL A 97 1.02 -1.43 -16.29
C VAL A 97 2.11 -0.37 -16.20
N LEU A 98 1.85 0.85 -16.68
CA LEU A 98 2.79 1.97 -16.60
C LEU A 98 3.15 2.30 -15.15
N TYR A 99 2.16 2.46 -14.27
CA TYR A 99 2.39 2.72 -12.84
C TYR A 99 3.15 1.60 -12.18
N PHE A 100 2.79 0.35 -12.47
CA PHE A 100 3.52 -0.79 -11.95
C PHE A 100 4.99 -0.79 -12.38
N THR A 101 5.27 -0.38 -13.62
CA THR A 101 6.63 -0.28 -14.16
C THR A 101 7.41 0.84 -13.47
N ILE A 102 6.78 2.00 -13.28
CA ILE A 102 7.36 3.14 -12.55
C ILE A 102 7.67 2.74 -11.11
N ASP A 103 6.74 2.08 -10.41
CA ASP A 103 6.92 1.62 -9.03
C ASP A 103 8.07 0.60 -8.92
N ALA A 104 8.15 -0.34 -9.87
CA ALA A 104 9.24 -1.29 -9.97
C ALA A 104 10.60 -0.60 -10.14
N LEU A 105 10.65 0.40 -11.03
CA LEU A 105 11.87 1.16 -11.31
C LEU A 105 12.31 1.98 -10.10
N LEU A 106 11.36 2.66 -9.43
CA LEU A 106 11.63 3.41 -8.21
C LEU A 106 12.11 2.51 -7.08
N CYS A 107 11.50 1.34 -6.92
CA CYS A 107 11.94 0.32 -5.98
C CYS A 107 13.38 -0.10 -6.29
N ALA A 108 13.67 -0.44 -7.55
CA ALA A 108 15.02 -0.79 -7.97
C ALA A 108 16.02 0.33 -7.67
N VAL A 109 15.74 1.58 -8.05
CA VAL A 109 16.63 2.72 -7.79
C VAL A 109 16.83 2.99 -6.30
N ALA A 110 15.76 2.93 -5.50
CA ALA A 110 15.83 3.23 -4.06
C ALA A 110 16.61 2.16 -3.28
N PHE A 111 16.47 0.89 -3.65
CA PHE A 111 17.08 -0.21 -2.88
C PHE A 111 18.40 -0.73 -3.45
N THR A 112 18.69 -0.49 -4.74
CA THR A 112 19.96 -0.91 -5.36
C THR A 112 21.18 -0.48 -4.55
N PRO A 113 21.32 0.79 -4.10
CA PRO A 113 22.48 1.21 -3.31
C PRO A 113 22.66 0.39 -2.03
N ALA A 114 21.58 0.12 -1.29
CA ALA A 114 21.64 -0.66 -0.05
C ALA A 114 22.16 -2.09 -0.29
N PHE A 115 21.71 -2.73 -1.37
CA PHE A 115 22.20 -4.06 -1.75
C PHE A 115 23.65 -4.03 -2.23
N ILE A 116 24.03 -3.01 -3.01
CA ILE A 116 25.42 -2.81 -3.46
C ILE A 116 26.35 -2.67 -2.25
N TYR A 117 26.02 -1.80 -1.28
CA TYR A 117 26.84 -1.62 -0.08
C TYR A 117 27.01 -2.92 0.72
N LYS A 118 25.92 -3.67 0.89
CA LYS A 118 25.97 -4.95 1.59
C LYS A 118 26.82 -5.99 0.85
N ALA A 119 26.74 -6.03 -0.49
CA ALA A 119 27.56 -6.92 -1.30
C ALA A 119 29.05 -6.51 -1.28
N LEU A 120 29.33 -5.20 -1.30
CA LEU A 120 30.69 -4.67 -1.14
C LEU A 120 31.29 -5.03 0.22
N GLU A 121 30.51 -5.08 1.29
CA GLU A 121 30.97 -5.54 2.61
C GLU A 121 31.39 -7.03 2.61
N ALA A 122 30.76 -7.85 1.77
CA ALA A 122 31.11 -9.26 1.60
C ALA A 122 32.31 -9.46 0.67
N PHE A 123 32.63 -8.48 -0.17
CA PHE A 123 33.65 -8.58 -1.21
C PHE A 123 35.06 -8.92 -0.67
N PRO A 124 35.58 -8.31 0.42
CA PRO A 124 36.88 -8.68 0.97
C PRO A 124 36.94 -10.14 1.45
N ARG A 125 35.82 -10.68 1.96
CA ARG A 125 35.75 -12.08 2.39
C ARG A 125 35.78 -13.02 1.20
N ALA A 126 35.12 -12.63 0.11
CA ALA A 126 35.13 -13.39 -1.14
C ALA A 126 36.53 -13.42 -1.78
N ILE A 127 37.29 -12.32 -1.74
CA ILE A 127 38.69 -12.29 -2.21
C ILE A 127 39.55 -13.33 -1.47
N ARG A 128 39.37 -13.46 -0.14
CA ARG A 128 40.10 -14.46 0.67
C ARG A 128 39.73 -15.91 0.31
N GLN A 129 38.57 -16.13 -0.29
CA GLN A 129 38.10 -17.44 -0.75
C GLN A 129 38.53 -17.75 -2.20
N GLY A 130 39.07 -16.76 -2.93
CA GLY A 130 39.60 -16.92 -4.28
C GLY A 130 38.92 -16.05 -5.33
N TYR A 131 39.56 -15.91 -6.50
CA TYR A 131 39.13 -15.02 -7.57
C TYR A 131 37.74 -15.33 -8.12
N LEU A 132 37.36 -16.61 -8.19
CA LEU A 132 36.05 -17.03 -8.71
C LEU A 132 34.90 -16.58 -7.78
N ALA A 133 35.12 -16.57 -6.47
CA ALA A 133 34.17 -16.06 -5.49
C ALA A 133 34.06 -14.52 -5.56
N ALA A 134 35.16 -13.81 -5.77
CA ALA A 134 35.12 -12.37 -5.96
C ALA A 134 34.36 -11.98 -7.25
N LEU A 135 34.59 -12.71 -8.35
CA LEU A 135 33.90 -12.50 -9.62
C LEU A 135 32.40 -12.78 -9.52
N SER A 136 31.99 -13.79 -8.76
CA SER A 136 30.56 -14.07 -8.54
C SER A 136 29.86 -12.95 -7.75
N VAL A 137 30.51 -12.39 -6.72
CA VAL A 137 29.96 -11.23 -5.98
C VAL A 137 29.83 -9.99 -6.89
N ALA A 138 30.84 -9.72 -7.72
CA ALA A 138 30.78 -8.62 -8.69
C ALA A 138 29.63 -8.79 -9.70
N LEU A 139 29.42 -10.01 -10.19
CA LEU A 139 28.31 -10.32 -11.08
C LEU A 139 26.95 -10.13 -10.40
N VAL A 140 26.81 -10.54 -9.13
CA VAL A 140 25.58 -10.32 -8.35
C VAL A 140 25.30 -8.83 -8.18
N ILE A 141 26.32 -8.01 -7.91
CA ILE A 141 26.20 -6.55 -7.81
C ILE A 141 25.66 -5.96 -9.13
N LEU A 142 26.23 -6.37 -10.26
CA LEU A 142 25.81 -5.90 -11.59
C LEU A 142 24.38 -6.32 -11.96
N LEU A 143 24.00 -7.56 -11.60
CA LEU A 143 22.68 -8.10 -11.89
C LEU A 143 21.59 -7.66 -10.90
N MET A 144 21.97 -6.99 -9.81
CA MET A 144 21.04 -6.72 -8.72
C MET A 144 19.82 -5.86 -9.09
N PRO A 145 19.94 -4.78 -9.89
CA PRO A 145 18.77 -4.01 -10.33
C PRO A 145 17.78 -4.87 -11.12
N VAL A 146 18.28 -5.77 -11.97
CA VAL A 146 17.46 -6.68 -12.78
C VAL A 146 16.78 -7.73 -11.90
N LEU A 147 17.48 -8.25 -10.90
CA LEU A 147 16.91 -9.19 -9.93
C LEU A 147 15.79 -8.55 -9.10
N LEU A 148 15.96 -7.30 -8.67
CA LEU A 148 14.92 -6.55 -7.95
C LEU A 148 13.71 -6.28 -8.84
N LEU A 149 13.91 -5.84 -10.07
CA LEU A 149 12.86 -5.68 -11.07
C LEU A 149 12.11 -7.00 -11.33
N TYR A 150 12.84 -8.11 -11.47
CA TYR A 150 12.24 -9.43 -11.68
C TYR A 150 11.42 -9.90 -10.47
N GLN A 151 11.94 -9.75 -9.25
CA GLN A 151 11.19 -10.10 -8.03
C GLN A 151 9.94 -9.25 -7.86
N TYR A 152 10.04 -7.96 -8.14
CA TYR A 152 8.92 -7.04 -8.10
C TYR A 152 7.89 -7.42 -9.16
N ALA A 153 8.31 -7.62 -10.41
CA ALA A 153 7.45 -8.06 -11.51
C ALA A 153 6.75 -9.38 -11.18
N ARG A 154 7.46 -10.37 -10.63
CA ARG A 154 6.88 -11.65 -10.22
C ARG A 154 5.80 -11.50 -9.15
N ARG A 155 5.98 -10.59 -8.17
CA ARG A 155 4.97 -10.26 -7.16
C ARG A 155 3.81 -9.44 -7.72
N GLY A 156 4.05 -8.57 -8.70
CA GLY A 156 2.99 -7.83 -9.34
C GLY A 156 2.17 -8.67 -10.30
N LEU A 157 2.80 -9.58 -11.03
CA LEU A 157 2.12 -10.51 -11.93
C LEU A 157 1.09 -11.37 -11.19
N SER A 158 1.31 -11.70 -9.91
CA SER A 158 0.26 -12.32 -9.10
C SER A 158 -0.92 -11.38 -8.79
N PHE A 159 -0.72 -10.07 -8.70
CA PHE A 159 -1.80 -9.08 -8.62
C PHE A 159 -2.50 -8.82 -9.96
N PHE A 160 -1.83 -9.11 -11.08
CA PHE A 160 -2.38 -9.04 -12.43
C PHE A 160 -2.90 -10.37 -12.94
N SER A 161 -2.82 -11.44 -12.14
CA SER A 161 -3.65 -12.61 -12.34
C SER A 161 -5.07 -12.08 -12.23
N PHE A 162 -5.62 -11.78 -13.40
CA PHE A 162 -6.99 -11.44 -13.62
C PHE A 162 -7.69 -12.75 -13.31
N GLU A 163 -7.87 -13.02 -12.02
CA GLU A 163 -8.71 -14.08 -11.51
C GLU A 163 -10.16 -13.61 -11.76
N ALA A 164 -10.45 -13.44 -13.06
CA ALA A 164 -11.74 -13.49 -13.69
C ALA A 164 -12.15 -14.96 -13.83
N THR A 165 -11.87 -15.77 -12.81
CA THR A 165 -12.88 -16.69 -12.30
C THR A 165 -13.95 -15.87 -11.56
N GLU A 166 -14.54 -14.91 -12.27
CA GLU A 166 -15.99 -14.71 -12.22
C GLU A 166 -16.60 -16.03 -12.70
N SER A 167 -16.58 -17.03 -11.83
CA SER A 167 -17.74 -17.89 -11.72
C SER A 167 -18.87 -16.93 -11.40
N ASP A 168 -19.65 -16.60 -12.43
CA ASP A 168 -20.86 -15.78 -12.46
C ASP A 168 -21.91 -16.30 -11.46
N ASN A 169 -21.59 -16.29 -10.17
CA ASN A 169 -22.60 -16.45 -9.17
C ASN A 169 -23.26 -15.08 -8.99
N SER A 170 -24.26 -14.82 -9.84
CA SER A 170 -25.13 -13.63 -9.83
C SER A 170 -25.57 -13.25 -8.40
N GLU A 171 -25.71 -14.24 -7.52
CA GLU A 171 -26.00 -14.06 -6.10
C GLU A 171 -24.93 -13.23 -5.35
N MET A 172 -23.65 -13.46 -5.62
CA MET A 172 -22.56 -12.72 -4.98
C MET A 172 -22.49 -11.28 -5.49
N ALA A 173 -22.81 -11.04 -6.77
CA ALA A 173 -22.92 -9.70 -7.33
C ALA A 173 -24.09 -8.91 -6.74
N ASP A 174 -25.25 -9.54 -6.55
CA ASP A 174 -26.41 -8.91 -5.90
C ASP A 174 -26.15 -8.60 -4.42
N LYS A 175 -25.53 -9.53 -3.68
CA LYS A 175 -25.09 -9.30 -2.29
C LYS A 175 -24.14 -8.09 -2.18
N ARG A 176 -23.17 -7.97 -3.11
CA ARG A 176 -22.26 -6.80 -3.18
C ARG A 176 -23.01 -5.52 -3.55
N ARG A 177 -24.01 -5.57 -4.42
CA ARG A 177 -24.83 -4.40 -4.78
C ARG A 177 -25.66 -3.91 -3.58
N LYS A 178 -26.35 -4.83 -2.88
CA LYS A 178 -27.13 -4.52 -1.68
C LYS A 178 -26.26 -3.95 -0.55
N ALA A 179 -25.09 -4.53 -0.31
CA ALA A 179 -24.14 -4.01 0.68
C ALA A 179 -23.68 -2.57 0.36
N ARG A 180 -23.49 -2.24 -0.93
CA ARG A 180 -23.13 -0.88 -1.36
C ARG A 180 -24.26 0.12 -1.17
N ILE A 181 -25.49 -0.25 -1.53
CA ILE A 181 -26.67 0.61 -1.34
C ILE A 181 -26.86 0.86 0.16
N PHE A 182 -26.79 -0.18 0.99
CA PHE A 182 -26.90 -0.05 2.44
C PHE A 182 -25.82 0.86 3.04
N LEU A 183 -24.57 0.74 2.57
CA LEU A 183 -23.48 1.61 3.05
C LEU A 183 -23.70 3.06 2.62
N ARG A 184 -24.14 3.29 1.38
CA ARG A 184 -24.46 4.63 0.86
C ARG A 184 -25.58 5.28 1.66
N ASP A 185 -26.69 4.57 1.86
CA ASP A 185 -27.82 5.05 2.64
C ASP A 185 -27.42 5.33 4.09
N SER A 186 -26.50 4.53 4.65
CA SER A 186 -25.94 4.81 5.97
C SER A 186 -25.17 6.12 5.96
N ILE A 187 -24.25 6.32 5.03
CA ILE A 187 -23.41 7.53 4.94
C ILE A 187 -24.28 8.77 4.73
N ASP A 188 -25.26 8.71 3.84
CA ASP A 188 -26.16 9.84 3.57
C ASP A 188 -26.92 10.24 4.84
N LYS A 189 -27.40 9.26 5.63
CA LYS A 189 -28.01 9.53 6.95
C LYS A 189 -27.03 10.10 7.96
N TRP A 190 -25.76 9.68 7.94
CA TRP A 190 -24.74 10.26 8.82
C TRP A 190 -24.43 11.72 8.43
N ILE A 191 -24.40 12.02 7.14
CA ILE A 191 -24.20 13.39 6.63
C ILE A 191 -25.40 14.26 7.02
N GLU A 192 -26.62 13.79 6.76
CA GLU A 192 -27.84 14.51 7.13
C GLU A 192 -27.95 14.75 8.64
N ALA A 193 -27.59 13.76 9.45
CA ALA A 193 -27.53 13.93 10.90
C ALA A 193 -26.42 14.90 11.35
N ALA A 194 -25.26 14.89 10.69
CA ALA A 194 -24.17 15.81 11.01
C ALA A 194 -24.54 17.27 10.67
N ASP A 195 -25.19 17.48 9.53
CA ASP A 195 -25.68 18.79 9.06
C ASP A 195 -26.79 19.35 9.96
N GLN A 196 -27.67 18.49 10.50
CA GLN A 196 -28.73 18.91 11.42
C GLN A 196 -28.22 19.30 12.82
N HIS A 197 -26.99 18.91 13.18
CA HIS A 197 -26.48 19.06 14.55
C HIS A 197 -25.39 20.12 14.72
N ASP A 198 -25.06 20.93 13.70
CA ASP A 198 -23.93 21.90 13.73
C ASP A 198 -22.68 21.25 14.38
N SER A 199 -22.48 19.96 14.09
CA SER A 199 -21.62 19.11 14.89
C SER A 199 -20.17 19.55 14.71
N SER A 200 -19.57 19.97 15.82
CA SER A 200 -18.20 20.47 15.81
C SER A 200 -17.24 19.29 15.57
N VAL A 201 -16.10 19.54 14.94
CA VAL A 201 -15.06 18.50 14.70
C VAL A 201 -14.76 17.63 15.95
N PRO A 202 -14.73 18.15 17.19
CA PRO A 202 -14.64 17.34 18.41
C PRO A 202 -15.69 16.24 18.57
N ASP A 203 -16.94 16.49 18.20
CA ASP A 203 -18.06 15.54 18.38
C ASP A 203 -17.92 14.35 17.42
N VAL A 204 -17.48 14.61 16.19
CA VAL A 204 -17.18 13.58 15.19
C VAL A 204 -16.00 12.71 15.65
N MET A 205 -14.96 13.33 16.23
CA MET A 205 -13.81 12.59 16.76
C MET A 205 -14.18 11.70 17.95
N ALA A 206 -15.04 12.18 18.85
CA ALA A 206 -15.55 11.37 19.96
C ALA A 206 -16.39 10.18 19.48
N ALA A 207 -17.21 10.36 18.44
CA ALA A 207 -17.97 9.29 17.81
C ALA A 207 -17.06 8.25 17.14
N LEU A 208 -16.02 8.69 16.43
CA LEU A 208 -15.01 7.81 15.82
C LEU A 208 -14.26 7.01 16.88
N GLU A 209 -13.82 7.64 17.97
CA GLU A 209 -13.17 6.91 19.08
C GLU A 209 -14.09 5.85 19.69
N SER A 210 -15.38 6.15 19.85
CA SER A 210 -16.37 5.19 20.33
C SER A 210 -16.51 3.99 19.38
N MET A 211 -16.52 4.24 18.07
CA MET A 211 -16.54 3.17 17.07
C MET A 211 -15.27 2.33 17.11
N ASP A 212 -14.10 2.93 17.19
CA ASP A 212 -12.82 2.23 17.28
C ASP A 212 -12.76 1.34 18.53
N ARG A 213 -13.22 1.84 19.69
CA ARG A 213 -13.33 1.03 20.92
C ARG A 213 -14.25 -0.17 20.73
N ARG A 214 -15.40 -0.01 20.04
CA ARG A 214 -16.31 -1.13 19.73
C ARG A 214 -15.69 -2.11 18.73
N HIS A 215 -14.89 -1.64 17.78
CA HIS A 215 -14.17 -2.50 16.83
C HIS A 215 -13.09 -3.32 17.54
N ALA A 216 -12.30 -2.69 18.42
CA ALA A 216 -11.30 -3.38 19.23
C ALA A 216 -11.94 -4.44 20.14
N ALA A 217 -13.07 -4.13 20.78
CA ALA A 217 -13.80 -5.10 21.61
C ALA A 217 -14.30 -6.30 20.79
N ARG A 218 -14.84 -6.07 19.59
CA ARG A 218 -15.25 -7.14 18.68
C ARG A 218 -14.07 -7.98 18.21
N HIS A 219 -12.93 -7.37 17.90
CA HIS A 219 -11.73 -8.08 17.48
C HIS A 219 -11.21 -9.01 18.59
N SER A 220 -11.13 -8.51 19.82
CA SER A 220 -10.74 -9.31 20.99
C SER A 220 -11.70 -10.49 21.22
N GLN A 221 -13.00 -10.29 21.03
CA GLN A 221 -13.98 -11.37 21.14
C GLN A 221 -13.79 -12.46 20.07
N ILE A 222 -13.46 -12.07 18.83
CA ILE A 222 -13.21 -13.00 17.73
C ILE A 222 -11.93 -13.81 18.01
N GLU A 223 -10.85 -13.15 18.41
CA GLU A 223 -9.59 -13.81 18.78
C GLU A 223 -9.81 -14.84 19.89
N LYS A 224 -10.58 -14.47 20.93
CA LYS A 224 -10.94 -15.39 22.01
C LYS A 224 -11.65 -16.64 21.47
N ARG A 225 -12.67 -16.47 20.62
CA ARG A 225 -13.38 -17.61 20.01
C ARG A 225 -12.47 -18.47 19.14
N LEU A 226 -11.52 -17.86 18.44
CA LEU A 226 -10.57 -18.57 17.59
C LEU A 226 -9.62 -19.43 18.43
N THR A 227 -9.11 -18.89 19.55
CA THR A 227 -8.27 -19.65 20.50
C THR A 227 -9.02 -20.80 21.17
N GLU A 228 -10.29 -20.61 21.55
CA GLU A 228 -11.14 -21.67 22.10
C GLU A 228 -11.37 -22.79 21.07
N LEU A 229 -11.59 -22.44 19.80
CA LEU A 229 -11.80 -23.39 18.72
C LEU A 229 -10.52 -24.17 18.39
N GLU A 230 -9.35 -23.52 18.39
CA GLU A 230 -8.05 -24.19 18.25
C GLU A 230 -7.77 -25.18 19.38
N ALA A 231 -8.08 -24.81 20.63
CA ALA A 231 -7.93 -25.70 21.78
C ALA A 231 -8.85 -26.92 21.67
N TYR A 232 -10.10 -26.72 21.24
CA TYR A 232 -11.05 -27.80 21.01
C TYR A 232 -10.58 -28.78 19.92
N ILE A 233 -10.05 -28.28 18.80
CA ILE A 233 -9.51 -29.13 17.72
C ILE A 233 -8.31 -29.94 18.23
N LYS A 234 -7.38 -29.31 18.96
CA LYS A 234 -6.21 -30.01 19.55
C LYS A 234 -6.61 -31.10 20.54
N ALA A 235 -7.68 -30.89 21.32
CA ALA A 235 -8.19 -31.89 22.26
C ALA A 235 -8.86 -33.07 21.55
N LYS A 236 -9.51 -32.86 20.40
CA LYS A 236 -10.15 -33.92 19.60
C LYS A 236 -9.19 -34.76 18.77
N LEU A 237 -7.98 -34.26 18.50
CA LEU A 237 -6.95 -34.96 17.72
C LEU A 237 -6.05 -35.86 18.58
N LYS A 238 -6.16 -35.81 19.91
CA LYS A 238 -5.49 -36.72 20.85
C LYS A 238 -6.42 -37.89 21.20
#